data_AF-A0A383ATP1-F1
#
_entry.id   AF-A0A383ATP1-F1
#
_cell.length_a   1.000
_cell.length_b   1.000
_cell.length_c   1.000
_cell.angle_alpha   90.00
_cell.angle_beta   90.00
_cell.angle_gamma   90.00
#
_symmetry.space_group_name_H-M   'P 1'
#
loop_
_entity.id
_entity.type
_entity.pdbx_description
1 polymer ?
#
loop_
_entity_poly.entity_id
_entity_poly.type
_entity_poly.pdbx_seq_one_letter_code
_entity_poly.pdbx_strand_id
1 'polypeptide(L)'
;MNEFHNPYATALDGLILKDPVSAFFDFCRERENIRLARESGTPAPWTEDPIFQKGRFLNVFREDDRGSIAILRFAKNLEQDLPTLIHALFFARWCNRQETLDKLSTNILSKPEELRKKLETLEPWCNVTAYPVEPVHWEGAQYSRLDAATILFGKIKELLTETITGAQGDVIKATNGVNDLFKMQNDFPIFMAIIDLAWFRPDVIDPGSHVPTGIGAVAYLDRLQTHFGLDDHQQTCDQM
;
A
#
# COMPACT_ATOMS: atom_id res chain seq x y z
N MET A 1 27.25 1.70 -0.14
CA MET A 1 25.87 1.21 0.05
C MET A 1 25.65 1.13 1.54
N ASN A 2 24.77 1.95 2.11
CA ASN A 2 24.32 1.70 3.48
C ASN A 2 23.50 0.41 3.41
N GLU A 3 23.97 -0.66 4.07
CA GLU A 3 23.17 -1.87 4.23
C GLU A 3 21.86 -1.48 4.91
N PHE A 4 20.75 -1.69 4.20
CA PHE A 4 19.43 -1.48 4.74
C PHE A 4 19.21 -2.55 5.83
N HIS A 5 19.23 -2.13 7.10
CA HIS A 5 18.99 -3.05 8.21
C HIS A 5 17.51 -3.47 8.22
N ASN A 6 17.22 -4.71 7.84
CA ASN A 6 15.89 -5.30 7.99
C ASN A 6 15.76 -5.98 9.37
N PRO A 7 15.00 -5.40 10.33
CA PRO A 7 14.87 -5.98 11.67
C PRO A 7 14.08 -7.30 11.69
N TYR A 8 13.40 -7.65 10.59
CA TYR A 8 12.57 -8.84 10.49
C TYR A 8 13.26 -10.01 9.81
N ALA A 9 14.47 -9.83 9.25
CA ALA A 9 15.14 -10.86 8.44
C ALA A 9 15.29 -12.21 9.17
N THR A 10 15.57 -12.17 10.47
CA THR A 10 15.75 -13.35 11.33
C THR A 10 14.52 -13.68 12.18
N ALA A 11 13.36 -13.05 11.93
CA ALA A 11 12.18 -13.15 12.80
C ALA A 11 11.59 -14.57 12.87
N LEU A 12 11.93 -15.43 11.90
CA LEU A 12 11.44 -16.79 11.80
C LEU A 12 12.54 -17.83 12.08
N ASP A 13 13.72 -17.43 12.55
CA ASP A 13 14.83 -18.35 12.78
C ASP A 13 14.47 -19.40 13.83
N GLY A 14 14.79 -20.66 13.53
CA GLY A 14 14.37 -21.81 14.32
C GLY A 14 12.95 -22.32 14.03
N LEU A 15 12.15 -21.61 13.23
CA LEU A 15 10.88 -22.15 12.73
C LEU A 15 11.15 -23.25 11.69
N ILE A 16 10.68 -24.46 11.98
CA ILE A 16 10.78 -25.62 11.07
C ILE A 16 9.41 -25.89 10.48
N LEU A 17 9.29 -25.72 9.16
CA LEU A 17 8.09 -26.06 8.40
C LEU A 17 8.41 -27.23 7.46
N LYS A 18 7.61 -28.29 7.52
CA LYS A 18 7.74 -29.43 6.59
C LYS A 18 7.42 -29.01 5.15
N ASP A 19 6.39 -28.17 5.02
CA ASP A 19 5.92 -27.61 3.76
C ASP A 19 5.54 -26.14 4.00
N PRO A 20 6.44 -25.19 3.71
CA PRO A 20 6.17 -23.76 3.89
C PRO A 20 5.10 -23.25 2.91
N VAL A 21 4.86 -23.92 1.78
CA VAL A 21 3.82 -23.52 0.82
C VAL A 21 2.45 -23.80 1.41
N SER A 22 2.22 -25.05 1.85
CA SER A 22 0.97 -25.43 2.51
C SER A 22 0.72 -24.59 3.76
N ALA A 23 1.75 -24.37 4.59
CA ALA A 23 1.64 -23.57 5.80
C ALA A 23 1.23 -22.10 5.51
N PHE A 24 1.75 -21.49 4.44
CA PHE A 24 1.35 -20.15 4.02
C PHE A 24 -0.12 -20.11 3.60
N PHE A 25 -0.56 -21.02 2.73
CA PHE A 25 -1.93 -21.02 2.25
C PHE A 25 -2.93 -21.44 3.32
N ASP A 26 -2.56 -22.32 4.26
CA ASP A 26 -3.38 -22.64 5.44
C ASP A 26 -3.58 -21.41 6.32
N PHE A 27 -2.51 -20.64 6.55
CA PHE A 27 -2.59 -19.38 7.29
C PHE A 27 -3.49 -18.35 6.59
N CYS A 28 -3.39 -18.23 5.26
CA CYS A 28 -4.28 -17.37 4.46
C CYS A 28 -5.75 -17.84 4.53
N ARG A 29 -6.01 -19.13 4.33
CA ARG A 29 -7.38 -19.70 4.41
C ARG A 29 -8.02 -19.47 5.77
N GLU A 30 -7.29 -19.68 6.86
CA GLU A 30 -7.83 -19.48 8.21
C GLU A 30 -8.14 -18.01 8.48
N ARG A 31 -7.28 -17.07 8.04
CA ARG A 31 -7.56 -15.64 8.14
C ARG A 31 -8.82 -15.23 7.36
N GLU A 32 -9.02 -15.82 6.20
CA GLU A 32 -10.20 -15.55 5.38
C GLU A 32 -11.47 -16.14 6.02
N ASN A 33 -11.41 -17.35 6.55
CA ASN A 33 -12.51 -17.95 7.32
C ASN A 33 -12.90 -17.07 8.52
N ILE A 34 -11.92 -16.56 9.26
CA ILE A 34 -12.13 -15.64 10.39
C ILE A 34 -12.82 -14.36 9.92
N ARG A 35 -12.38 -13.78 8.78
CA ARG A 35 -13.00 -12.58 8.21
C ARG A 35 -14.46 -12.83 7.86
N LEU A 36 -14.76 -13.93 7.15
CA LEU A 36 -16.12 -14.32 6.77
C LEU A 36 -17.02 -14.57 7.99
N ALA A 37 -16.53 -15.29 9.00
CA ALA A 37 -17.30 -15.56 10.23
C ALA A 37 -17.62 -14.27 11.01
N ARG A 38 -16.68 -13.32 11.04
CA ARG A 38 -16.89 -12.00 11.64
C ARG A 38 -17.94 -11.19 10.86
N GLU A 39 -17.86 -11.18 9.53
CA GLU A 39 -18.79 -10.43 8.68
C GLU A 39 -20.20 -11.03 8.65
N SER A 40 -20.33 -12.33 8.88
CA SER A 40 -21.64 -12.98 9.01
C SER A 40 -22.36 -12.66 10.33
N GLY A 41 -21.72 -11.90 11.23
CA GLY A 41 -22.27 -11.53 12.54
C GLY A 41 -22.15 -12.62 13.62
N THR A 42 -21.34 -13.66 13.38
CA THR A 42 -21.10 -14.72 14.37
C THR A 42 -20.40 -14.13 15.61
N PRO A 43 -20.82 -14.47 16.84
CA PRO A 43 -20.14 -14.01 18.04
C PRO A 43 -18.71 -14.56 18.13
N ALA A 44 -17.80 -13.78 18.69
CA ALA A 44 -16.43 -14.22 18.97
C ALA A 44 -16.40 -15.33 20.04
N PRO A 45 -15.36 -16.19 20.07
CA PRO A 45 -14.20 -16.20 19.16
C PRO A 45 -14.52 -16.80 17.78
N TRP A 46 -13.85 -16.30 16.73
CA TRP A 46 -14.03 -16.78 15.34
C TRP A 46 -13.07 -17.92 14.96
N THR A 47 -12.19 -18.30 15.87
CA THR A 47 -11.21 -19.38 15.74
C THR A 47 -10.75 -19.78 17.14
N GLU A 48 -10.36 -21.04 17.31
CA GLU A 48 -9.80 -21.56 18.56
C GLU A 48 -8.28 -21.35 18.67
N ASP A 49 -7.63 -20.91 17.59
CA ASP A 49 -6.20 -20.70 17.57
C ASP A 49 -5.80 -19.44 18.39
N PRO A 50 -4.98 -19.58 19.45
CA PRO A 50 -4.59 -18.47 20.30
C PRO A 50 -3.71 -17.42 19.59
N ILE A 51 -3.02 -17.77 18.51
CA ILE A 51 -2.24 -16.84 17.69
C ILE A 51 -3.20 -15.90 16.97
N PHE A 52 -4.23 -16.43 16.33
CA PHE A 52 -5.23 -15.62 15.64
C PHE A 52 -6.10 -14.80 16.60
N GLN A 53 -6.37 -15.29 17.81
CA GLN A 53 -7.09 -14.53 18.83
C GLN A 53 -6.29 -13.34 19.40
N LYS A 54 -4.96 -13.46 19.50
CA LYS A 54 -4.09 -12.45 20.12
C LYS A 54 -3.43 -11.51 19.10
N GLY A 55 -3.17 -12.02 17.90
CA GLY A 55 -2.50 -11.28 16.84
C GLY A 55 -3.42 -10.24 16.19
N ARG A 56 -2.80 -9.19 15.64
CA ARG A 56 -3.46 -8.24 14.76
C ARG A 56 -2.94 -8.46 13.36
N PHE A 57 -3.78 -9.03 12.52
CA PHE A 57 -3.48 -9.28 11.12
C PHE A 57 -4.32 -8.35 10.25
N LEU A 58 -3.78 -7.98 9.09
CA LEU A 58 -4.57 -7.32 8.05
C LEU A 58 -5.61 -8.31 7.48
N ASN A 59 -6.36 -7.95 6.45
CA ASN A 59 -7.06 -8.97 5.67
C ASN A 59 -6.08 -9.69 4.72
N VAL A 60 -6.50 -10.82 4.14
CA VAL A 60 -5.72 -11.53 3.11
C VAL A 60 -5.78 -10.74 1.81
N PHE A 61 -6.98 -10.33 1.43
CA PHE A 61 -7.23 -9.47 0.28
C PHE A 61 -7.29 -8.01 0.71
N ARG A 62 -6.62 -7.15 -0.06
CA ARG A 62 -6.50 -5.72 0.28
C ARG A 62 -7.79 -4.95 0.09
N GLU A 63 -8.64 -5.39 -0.82
CA GLU A 63 -9.96 -4.83 -1.09
C GLU A 63 -10.88 -4.89 0.13
N ASP A 64 -10.66 -5.85 1.03
CA ASP A 64 -11.42 -5.99 2.27
C ASP A 64 -10.92 -5.05 3.38
N ASP A 65 -9.73 -4.45 3.22
CA ASP A 65 -9.21 -3.50 4.18
C ASP A 65 -10.06 -2.23 4.19
N ARG A 66 -10.48 -1.83 5.38
CA ARG A 66 -11.24 -0.60 5.64
C ARG A 66 -10.63 0.64 4.97
N GLY A 67 -9.30 0.75 4.96
CA GLY A 67 -8.59 1.84 4.31
C GLY A 67 -8.71 1.80 2.78
N SER A 68 -8.58 0.63 2.17
CA SER A 68 -8.77 0.44 0.73
C SER A 68 -10.19 0.73 0.28
N ILE A 69 -11.20 0.26 1.04
CA ILE A 69 -12.61 0.57 0.78
C ILE A 69 -12.85 2.10 0.79
N ALA A 70 -12.25 2.82 1.73
CA ALA A 70 -12.36 4.27 1.80
C ALA A 70 -11.71 4.98 0.60
N ILE A 71 -10.55 4.48 0.14
CA ILE A 71 -9.87 5.01 -1.06
C ILE A 71 -10.69 4.74 -2.31
N LEU A 72 -11.22 3.52 -2.47
CA LEU A 72 -12.09 3.15 -3.59
C LEU A 72 -13.33 4.05 -3.67
N ARG A 73 -13.94 4.36 -2.52
CA ARG A 73 -15.07 5.29 -2.45
C ARG A 73 -14.66 6.74 -2.75
N PHE A 74 -13.53 7.19 -2.21
CA PHE A 74 -13.04 8.55 -2.40
C PHE A 74 -12.71 8.83 -3.87
N ALA A 75 -11.99 7.94 -4.54
CA ALA A 75 -11.56 8.10 -5.92
C ALA A 75 -12.59 7.64 -6.98
N LYS A 76 -13.80 7.26 -6.54
CA LYS A 76 -14.86 6.75 -7.42
C LYS A 76 -15.22 7.78 -8.52
N ASN A 77 -15.42 7.30 -9.75
CA ASN A 77 -15.79 8.09 -10.93
C ASN A 77 -14.67 8.99 -11.48
N LEU A 78 -13.41 8.77 -11.11
CA LEU A 78 -12.26 9.49 -11.66
C LEU A 78 -11.54 8.72 -12.78
N GLU A 79 -12.03 7.55 -13.19
CA GLU A 79 -11.35 6.62 -14.12
C GLU A 79 -11.05 7.25 -15.48
N GLN A 80 -11.87 8.22 -15.89
CA GLN A 80 -11.76 8.93 -17.17
C GLN A 80 -10.75 10.09 -17.15
N ASP A 81 -10.37 10.59 -15.96
CA ASP A 81 -9.38 11.65 -15.77
C ASP A 81 -8.19 11.10 -14.98
N LEU A 82 -7.26 10.49 -15.71
CA LEU A 82 -6.11 9.77 -15.13
C LEU A 82 -5.24 10.67 -14.23
N PRO A 83 -4.85 11.91 -14.61
CA PRO A 83 -4.11 12.80 -13.72
C PRO A 83 -4.86 13.11 -12.41
N THR A 84 -6.17 13.36 -12.48
CA THR A 84 -6.96 13.63 -11.27
C THR A 84 -7.14 12.38 -10.41
N LEU A 85 -7.30 11.19 -11.01
CA LEU A 85 -7.30 9.91 -10.30
C LEU A 85 -5.98 9.67 -9.57
N ILE A 86 -4.84 9.81 -10.26
CA ILE A 86 -3.50 9.66 -9.65
C ILE A 86 -3.33 10.64 -8.49
N HIS A 87 -3.69 11.91 -8.67
CA HIS A 87 -3.68 12.89 -7.59
C HIS A 87 -4.53 12.43 -6.39
N ALA A 88 -5.75 11.95 -6.63
CA ALA A 88 -6.63 11.46 -5.58
C ALA A 88 -6.06 10.26 -4.82
N LEU A 89 -5.45 9.30 -5.51
CA LEU A 89 -4.86 8.10 -4.89
C LEU A 89 -3.63 8.44 -4.04
N PHE A 90 -2.73 9.29 -4.54
CA PHE A 90 -1.58 9.77 -3.77
C PHE A 90 -2.03 10.57 -2.55
N PHE A 91 -2.98 11.50 -2.71
CA PHE A 91 -3.58 12.22 -1.58
C PHE A 91 -4.16 11.26 -0.54
N ALA A 92 -4.92 10.26 -0.99
CA ALA A 92 -5.61 9.35 -0.10
C ALA A 92 -4.64 8.45 0.67
N ARG A 93 -3.52 8.02 0.07
CA ARG A 93 -2.44 7.29 0.76
C ARG A 93 -1.58 8.19 1.64
N TRP A 94 -1.46 9.48 1.35
CA TRP A 94 -0.84 10.44 2.27
C TRP A 94 -1.72 10.72 3.49
N CYS A 95 -3.05 10.65 3.37
CA CYS A 95 -3.93 10.64 4.54
C CYS A 95 -3.86 9.27 5.25
N ASN A 96 -4.02 8.18 4.50
CA ASN A 96 -4.15 6.80 4.97
C ASN A 96 -5.15 6.63 6.13
N ARG A 97 -6.27 7.36 6.08
CA ARG A 97 -7.25 7.42 7.17
C ARG A 97 -8.67 7.59 6.63
N GLN A 98 -9.50 6.57 6.84
CA GLN A 98 -10.90 6.57 6.39
C GLN A 98 -11.65 7.81 6.92
N GLU A 99 -11.54 8.10 8.21
CA GLU A 99 -12.32 9.15 8.87
C GLU A 99 -12.02 10.55 8.30
N THR A 100 -10.87 10.71 7.65
CA THR A 100 -10.51 11.91 6.90
C THR A 100 -11.14 11.88 5.51
N LEU A 101 -10.96 10.79 4.77
CA LEU A 101 -11.51 10.65 3.40
C LEU A 101 -13.03 10.77 3.38
N ASP A 102 -13.73 10.19 4.35
CA ASP A 102 -15.19 10.23 4.49
C ASP A 102 -15.74 11.67 4.68
N LYS A 103 -14.89 12.63 5.06
CA LYS A 103 -15.26 14.04 5.27
C LYS A 103 -14.91 14.97 4.11
N LEU A 104 -14.35 14.41 3.03
CA LEU A 104 -13.84 15.15 1.88
C LEU A 104 -14.54 14.69 0.60
N SER A 105 -14.65 15.60 -0.37
CA SER A 105 -15.00 15.27 -1.75
C SER A 105 -13.79 15.53 -2.65
N THR A 106 -13.65 14.79 -3.74
CA THR A 106 -12.52 14.92 -4.68
C THR A 106 -12.39 16.32 -5.27
N ASN A 107 -13.48 17.06 -5.39
CA ASN A 107 -13.48 18.47 -5.83
C ASN A 107 -12.63 19.39 -4.94
N ILE A 108 -12.37 19.02 -3.68
CA ILE A 108 -11.50 19.81 -2.81
C ILE A 108 -10.03 19.78 -3.26
N LEU A 109 -9.62 18.76 -4.02
CA LEU A 109 -8.23 18.57 -4.47
C LEU A 109 -7.78 19.66 -5.44
N SER A 110 -8.71 20.31 -6.15
CA SER A 110 -8.40 21.46 -7.01
C SER A 110 -8.29 22.79 -6.23
N LYS A 111 -8.47 22.76 -4.91
CA LYS A 111 -8.52 23.93 -4.04
C LYS A 111 -7.55 23.81 -2.85
N PRO A 112 -6.24 23.97 -3.08
CA PRO A 112 -5.19 23.69 -2.09
C PRO A 112 -5.40 24.41 -0.75
N GLU A 113 -5.78 25.70 -0.79
CA GLU A 113 -6.02 26.50 0.41
C GLU A 113 -7.26 26.05 1.20
N GLU A 114 -8.35 25.69 0.51
CA GLU A 114 -9.55 25.14 1.18
C GLU A 114 -9.26 23.76 1.77
N LEU A 115 -8.55 22.91 1.02
CA LEU A 115 -8.14 21.58 1.47
C LEU A 115 -7.26 21.67 2.72
N ARG A 116 -6.23 22.52 2.71
CA ARG A 116 -5.33 22.69 3.86
C ARG A 116 -6.09 23.12 5.11
N LYS A 117 -6.92 24.17 5.01
CA LYS A 117 -7.77 24.62 6.11
C LYS A 117 -8.69 23.50 6.60
N LYS A 118 -9.24 22.69 5.70
CA LYS A 118 -10.09 21.56 6.07
C LYS A 118 -9.32 20.50 6.84
N LEU A 119 -8.12 20.10 6.38
CA LEU A 119 -7.29 19.11 7.07
C LEU A 119 -6.84 19.60 8.45
N GLU A 120 -6.52 20.88 8.59
CA GLU A 120 -6.16 21.49 9.88
C GLU A 120 -7.30 21.38 10.92
N THR A 121 -8.57 21.28 10.48
CA THR A 121 -9.71 21.04 11.39
C THR A 121 -9.92 19.57 11.78
N LEU A 122 -9.18 18.64 11.18
CA LEU A 122 -9.40 17.20 11.30
C LEU A 122 -8.26 16.52 12.06
N GLU A 123 -7.99 16.82 13.33
CA GLU A 123 -6.86 16.19 14.04
C GLU A 123 -7.17 14.78 14.60
N PRO A 124 -6.33 13.75 14.33
CA PRO A 124 -5.27 13.73 13.32
C PRO A 124 -5.84 13.55 11.90
N TRP A 125 -5.34 14.29 10.92
CA TRP A 125 -5.89 14.24 9.55
C TRP A 125 -5.34 13.06 8.76
N CYS A 126 -4.23 12.51 9.24
CA CYS A 126 -3.57 11.36 8.67
C CYS A 126 -3.36 10.26 9.71
N ASN A 127 -2.95 9.09 9.26
CA ASN A 127 -2.46 8.05 10.16
C ASN A 127 -1.12 8.45 10.76
N VAL A 128 -1.02 8.43 12.10
CA VAL A 128 0.18 8.80 12.87
C VAL A 128 0.86 7.62 13.56
N THR A 129 0.27 6.42 13.50
CA THR A 129 0.77 5.24 14.22
C THR A 129 1.29 4.18 13.27
N ALA A 130 0.47 3.77 12.31
CA ALA A 130 0.80 2.80 11.28
C ALA A 130 1.04 3.55 9.96
N TYR A 131 1.89 3.00 9.10
CA TYR A 131 2.17 3.58 7.77
C TYR A 131 2.93 4.91 7.84
N PRO A 132 4.24 4.88 8.15
CA PRO A 132 5.06 6.09 8.18
C PRO A 132 5.16 6.69 6.77
N VAL A 133 4.90 7.99 6.68
CA VAL A 133 5.07 8.78 5.45
C VAL A 133 6.04 9.90 5.76
N GLU A 134 7.18 9.87 5.10
CA GLU A 134 8.22 10.88 5.24
C GLU A 134 7.99 12.08 4.29
N PRO A 135 8.71 13.20 4.50
CA PRO A 135 8.69 14.33 3.57
C PRO A 135 9.13 13.94 2.16
N VAL A 136 8.55 14.62 1.16
CA VAL A 136 8.92 14.47 -0.26
C VAL A 136 9.96 15.51 -0.61
N HIS A 137 11.04 15.13 -1.30
CA HIS A 137 12.04 16.06 -1.84
C HIS A 137 11.89 16.13 -3.36
N TRP A 138 11.51 17.30 -3.87
CA TRP A 138 11.24 17.52 -5.29
C TRP A 138 11.86 18.85 -5.74
N GLU A 139 12.61 18.82 -6.85
CA GLU A 139 13.32 19.98 -7.42
C GLU A 139 14.15 20.78 -6.40
N GLY A 140 14.81 20.09 -5.46
CA GLY A 140 15.65 20.73 -4.44
C GLY A 140 14.88 21.37 -3.28
N ALA A 141 13.55 21.26 -3.26
CA ALA A 141 12.70 21.68 -2.15
C ALA A 141 12.16 20.47 -1.38
N GLN A 142 12.06 20.60 -0.05
CA GLN A 142 11.42 19.62 0.81
C GLN A 142 9.96 20.02 1.06
N TYR A 143 9.04 19.10 0.84
CA TYR A 143 7.62 19.22 1.11
C TYR A 143 7.27 18.36 2.31
N SER A 144 6.67 18.98 3.33
CA SER A 144 6.11 18.22 4.46
C SER A 144 5.02 17.25 3.98
N ARG A 145 4.63 16.25 4.79
CA ARG A 145 3.51 15.36 4.45
C ARG A 145 2.23 16.15 4.12
N LEU A 146 1.98 17.24 4.84
CA LEU A 146 0.82 18.10 4.60
C LEU A 146 0.96 18.89 3.30
N ASP A 147 2.12 19.49 3.03
CA ASP A 147 2.32 20.28 1.80
C ASP A 147 2.37 19.38 0.56
N ALA A 148 2.90 18.16 0.70
CA ALA A 148 2.87 17.16 -0.37
C ALA A 148 1.42 16.82 -0.73
N ALA A 149 0.60 16.50 0.27
CA ALA A 149 -0.81 16.13 0.10
C ALA A 149 -1.68 17.29 -0.40
N THR A 150 -1.42 18.52 0.02
CA THR A 150 -2.30 19.66 -0.27
C THR A 150 -1.87 20.50 -1.46
N ILE A 151 -0.59 20.47 -1.84
CA ILE A 151 -0.02 21.35 -2.87
C ILE A 151 0.73 20.54 -3.92
N LEU A 152 1.73 19.75 -3.52
CA LEU A 152 2.67 19.15 -4.46
C LEU A 152 1.97 18.25 -5.47
N PHE A 153 1.16 17.29 -5.02
CA PHE A 153 0.55 16.32 -5.92
C PHE A 153 -0.37 16.98 -6.96
N GLY A 154 -1.12 18.01 -6.59
CA GLY A 154 -1.89 18.80 -7.54
C GLY A 154 -1.02 19.52 -8.57
N LYS A 155 0.15 20.05 -8.14
CA LYS A 155 1.11 20.72 -9.01
C LYS A 155 1.77 19.78 -10.02
N ILE A 156 2.07 18.54 -9.64
CA ILE A 156 2.88 17.60 -10.44
C ILE A 156 2.09 16.43 -11.02
N LYS A 157 0.75 16.41 -10.93
CA LYS A 157 -0.08 15.27 -11.35
C LYS A 157 0.14 14.83 -12.80
N GLU A 158 0.42 15.77 -13.71
CA GLU A 158 0.72 15.45 -15.11
C GLU A 158 2.05 14.70 -15.22
N LEU A 159 3.10 15.19 -14.56
CA LEU A 159 4.41 14.52 -14.51
C LEU A 159 4.32 13.14 -13.86
N LEU A 160 3.53 13.00 -12.79
CA LEU A 160 3.26 11.69 -12.18
C LEU A 160 2.57 10.75 -13.17
N THR A 161 1.61 11.27 -13.94
CA THR A 161 0.91 10.49 -14.97
C THR A 161 1.87 10.00 -16.05
N GLU A 162 2.72 10.87 -16.58
CA GLU A 162 3.75 10.51 -17.56
C GLU A 162 4.73 9.46 -17.00
N THR A 163 5.16 9.64 -15.76
CA THR A 163 6.10 8.72 -15.09
C THR A 163 5.49 7.34 -14.90
N ILE A 164 4.25 7.27 -14.43
CA ILE A 164 3.53 6.01 -14.15
C ILE A 164 3.19 5.31 -15.47
N THR A 165 2.66 6.02 -16.47
CA THR A 165 2.34 5.43 -17.78
C THR A 165 3.60 4.97 -18.54
N GLY A 166 4.72 5.67 -18.38
CA GLY A 166 6.01 5.29 -18.93
C GLY A 166 6.57 3.96 -18.40
N ALA A 167 6.05 3.46 -17.26
CA ALA A 167 6.41 2.16 -16.71
C ALA A 167 5.72 0.98 -17.43
N GLN A 168 4.75 1.23 -18.31
CA GLN A 168 4.10 0.23 -19.17
C GLN A 168 3.50 -0.94 -18.38
N GLY A 169 2.76 -0.65 -17.31
CA GLY A 169 2.11 -1.67 -16.49
C GLY A 169 2.96 -2.18 -15.30
N ASP A 170 4.27 -1.98 -15.32
CA ASP A 170 5.21 -2.52 -14.31
C ASP A 170 5.19 -1.70 -13.01
N VAL A 171 4.75 -2.32 -11.92
CA VAL A 171 4.60 -1.70 -10.61
C VAL A 171 5.94 -1.29 -10.01
N ILE A 172 6.99 -2.10 -10.18
CA ILE A 172 8.32 -1.81 -9.63
C ILE A 172 8.93 -0.62 -10.36
N LYS A 173 8.86 -0.59 -11.70
CA LYS A 173 9.34 0.53 -12.51
C LYS A 173 8.56 1.81 -12.21
N ALA A 174 7.24 1.74 -12.09
CA ALA A 174 6.41 2.90 -11.74
C ALA A 174 6.78 3.45 -10.35
N THR A 175 6.96 2.56 -9.38
CA THR A 175 7.33 2.93 -7.99
C THR A 175 8.68 3.62 -7.97
N ASN A 176 9.68 3.03 -8.62
CA ASN A 176 11.03 3.59 -8.70
C ASN A 176 11.03 4.92 -9.45
N GLY A 177 10.31 5.02 -10.58
CA GLY A 177 10.23 6.25 -11.36
C GLY A 177 9.62 7.42 -10.57
N VAL A 178 8.55 7.16 -9.80
CA VAL A 178 7.99 8.20 -8.92
C VAL A 178 8.91 8.48 -7.74
N ASN A 179 9.54 7.47 -7.15
CA ASN A 179 10.50 7.71 -6.07
C ASN A 179 11.74 8.47 -6.54
N ASP A 180 12.11 8.35 -7.82
CA ASP A 180 13.15 9.19 -8.41
C ASP A 180 12.78 10.67 -8.44
N LEU A 181 11.49 11.00 -8.47
CA LEU A 181 11.00 12.37 -8.32
C LEU A 181 10.96 12.79 -6.85
N PHE A 182 10.62 11.88 -5.93
CA PHE A 182 10.31 12.19 -4.53
C PHE A 182 11.49 12.06 -3.58
N LYS A 183 12.50 11.27 -3.96
CA LYS A 183 13.70 10.93 -3.19
C LYS A 183 13.39 10.52 -1.74
N MET A 184 12.37 9.67 -1.56
CA MET A 184 12.00 9.10 -0.27
C MET A 184 12.87 7.86 0.04
N GLN A 185 13.25 7.70 1.30
CA GLN A 185 13.88 6.48 1.82
C GLN A 185 12.85 5.36 1.96
N ASN A 186 11.67 5.67 2.48
CA ASN A 186 10.53 4.76 2.50
C ASN A 186 9.55 5.06 1.35
N ASP A 187 9.68 4.34 0.25
CA ASP A 187 8.81 4.46 -0.93
C ASP A 187 7.52 3.65 -0.85
N PHE A 188 7.28 2.92 0.25
CA PHE A 188 6.06 2.15 0.44
C PHE A 188 4.77 2.96 0.17
N PRO A 189 4.65 4.24 0.57
CA PRO A 189 3.49 5.05 0.23
C PRO A 189 3.25 5.24 -1.27
N ILE A 190 4.32 5.30 -2.06
CA ILE A 190 4.29 5.42 -3.52
C ILE A 190 3.79 4.11 -4.12
N PHE A 191 4.40 2.98 -3.74
CA PHE A 191 3.98 1.64 -4.16
C PHE A 191 2.49 1.41 -3.93
N MET A 192 2.00 1.78 -2.75
CA MET A 192 0.61 1.59 -2.36
C MET A 192 -0.37 2.44 -3.19
N ALA A 193 0.00 3.65 -3.58
CA ALA A 193 -0.81 4.49 -4.46
C ALA A 193 -0.83 3.96 -5.91
N ILE A 194 0.30 3.39 -6.37
CA ILE A 194 0.42 2.79 -7.70
C ILE A 194 -0.41 1.52 -7.81
N ILE A 195 -0.35 0.63 -6.82
CA ILE A 195 -1.14 -0.61 -6.89
C ILE A 195 -2.64 -0.35 -6.68
N ASP A 196 -3.02 0.75 -5.99
CA ASP A 196 -4.42 1.18 -5.96
C ASP A 196 -4.93 1.61 -7.34
N LEU A 197 -4.05 2.17 -8.19
CA LEU A 197 -4.42 2.57 -9.55
C LEU A 197 -4.85 1.36 -10.39
N ALA A 198 -4.26 0.17 -10.15
CA ALA A 198 -4.61 -1.07 -10.83
C ALA A 198 -6.09 -1.46 -10.67
N TRP A 199 -6.74 -1.09 -9.55
CA TRP A 199 -8.18 -1.33 -9.36
C TRP A 199 -9.07 -0.50 -10.29
N PHE A 200 -8.59 0.67 -10.72
CA PHE A 200 -9.35 1.60 -11.56
C PHE A 200 -8.94 1.55 -13.03
N ARG A 201 -7.64 1.37 -13.27
CA ARG A 201 -6.99 1.45 -14.58
C ARG A 201 -5.98 0.31 -14.76
N PRO A 202 -6.47 -0.94 -14.89
CA PRO A 202 -5.62 -2.11 -15.15
C PRO A 202 -4.89 -2.03 -16.49
N ASP A 203 -5.32 -1.12 -17.38
CA ASP A 203 -4.63 -0.79 -18.63
C ASP A 203 -3.40 0.11 -18.44
N VAL A 204 -3.24 0.76 -17.27
CA VAL A 204 -2.11 1.62 -16.93
C VAL A 204 -1.11 0.92 -16.01
N ILE A 205 -1.61 0.20 -15.01
CA ILE A 205 -0.83 -0.65 -14.10
C ILE A 205 -1.41 -2.05 -14.15
N ASP A 206 -0.57 -3.04 -14.48
CA ASP A 206 -0.99 -4.43 -14.57
C ASP A 206 -1.19 -5.01 -13.15
N PRO A 207 -2.41 -5.48 -12.80
CA PRO A 207 -2.64 -6.17 -11.53
C PRO A 207 -1.80 -7.43 -11.33
N GLY A 208 -1.31 -8.05 -12.42
CA GLY A 208 -0.42 -9.20 -12.41
C GLY A 208 1.07 -8.87 -12.35
N SER A 209 1.45 -7.58 -12.36
CA SER A 209 2.85 -7.18 -12.26
C SER A 209 3.48 -7.66 -10.97
N HIS A 210 4.74 -8.08 -11.04
CA HIS A 210 5.56 -8.25 -9.84
C HIS A 210 5.58 -6.97 -9.00
N VAL A 211 5.71 -7.16 -7.68
CA VAL A 211 5.78 -6.09 -6.69
C VAL A 211 7.08 -6.17 -5.91
N PRO A 212 7.55 -5.06 -5.29
CA PRO A 212 8.73 -5.09 -4.43
C PRO A 212 8.56 -6.05 -3.26
N THR A 213 9.62 -6.77 -2.88
CA THR A 213 9.60 -7.53 -1.64
C THR A 213 9.61 -6.59 -0.44
N GLY A 214 8.51 -6.58 0.32
CA GLY A 214 8.44 -5.83 1.57
C GLY A 214 9.32 -6.44 2.68
N ILE A 215 9.88 -5.59 3.53
CA ILE A 215 10.81 -5.98 4.62
C ILE A 215 10.24 -7.07 5.55
N GLY A 216 8.92 -7.06 5.78
CA GLY A 216 8.23 -8.05 6.62
C GLY A 216 7.98 -9.38 5.91
N ALA A 217 8.05 -9.44 4.58
CA ALA A 217 7.86 -10.65 3.80
C ALA A 217 9.16 -11.43 3.58
N VAL A 218 10.31 -10.75 3.60
CA VAL A 218 11.65 -11.31 3.33
C VAL A 218 11.88 -12.64 4.06
N ALA A 219 11.70 -12.67 5.38
CA ALA A 219 12.01 -13.87 6.17
C ALA A 219 11.19 -15.11 5.75
N TYR A 220 9.95 -14.94 5.30
CA TYR A 220 9.13 -16.06 4.83
C TYR A 220 9.42 -16.41 3.37
N LEU A 221 9.64 -15.41 2.53
CA LEU A 221 10.02 -15.62 1.13
C LEU A 221 11.38 -16.30 0.99
N ASP A 222 12.37 -15.98 1.83
CA ASP A 222 13.67 -16.69 1.86
C ASP A 222 13.50 -18.19 2.12
N ARG A 223 12.51 -18.56 2.96
CA ARG A 223 12.20 -19.96 3.27
C ARG A 223 11.52 -20.66 2.10
N LEU A 224 10.59 -19.98 1.42
CA LEU A 224 9.97 -20.49 0.20
C LEU A 224 10.99 -20.63 -0.93
N GLN A 225 11.84 -19.62 -1.12
CA GLN A 225 12.93 -19.62 -2.09
C GLN A 225 13.87 -20.80 -1.84
N THR A 226 14.29 -21.01 -0.59
CA THR A 226 15.13 -22.16 -0.21
C THR A 226 14.41 -23.49 -0.44
N HIS A 227 13.12 -23.56 -0.12
CA HIS A 227 12.31 -24.76 -0.30
C HIS A 227 12.16 -25.17 -1.78
N PHE A 228 12.00 -24.19 -2.68
CA PHE A 228 11.92 -24.44 -4.12
C PHE A 228 13.29 -24.53 -4.80
N GLY A 229 14.37 -24.05 -4.17
CA GLY A 229 15.69 -23.97 -4.77
C GLY A 229 15.78 -22.92 -5.88
N LEU A 230 15.13 -21.76 -5.68
CA LEU A 230 15.07 -20.66 -6.63
C LEU A 230 16.07 -19.56 -6.29
N ASP A 231 16.37 -18.70 -7.27
CA ASP A 231 17.42 -17.69 -7.14
C ASP A 231 16.94 -16.40 -6.46
N ASP A 232 15.63 -16.10 -6.55
CA ASP A 232 15.07 -14.86 -6.05
C ASP A 232 13.58 -14.97 -5.67
N HIS A 233 13.07 -13.90 -5.04
CA HIS A 233 11.68 -13.80 -4.61
C HIS A 233 10.67 -13.67 -5.75
N GLN A 234 11.05 -13.17 -6.93
CA GLN A 234 10.12 -13.04 -8.05
C GLN A 234 9.79 -14.42 -8.61
N GLN A 235 10.83 -15.24 -8.86
CA GLN A 235 10.67 -16.65 -9.25
C GLN A 235 9.88 -17.42 -8.18
N THR A 236 10.14 -17.14 -6.90
CA THR A 236 9.40 -17.75 -5.79
C THR A 236 7.91 -17.41 -5.85
N CYS A 237 7.55 -16.15 -6.14
CA CYS A 237 6.17 -15.74 -6.31
C CYS A 237 5.52 -16.34 -7.56
N ASP A 238 6.24 -16.50 -8.67
CA ASP A 238 5.71 -17.12 -9.90
C ASP A 238 5.35 -18.60 -9.71
N GLN A 239 6.02 -19.26 -8.78
CA GLN A 239 5.81 -20.68 -8.47
C GLN A 239 4.63 -20.93 -7.52
N MET A 240 4.17 -19.90 -6.80
CA MET A 240 3.13 -19.96 -5.75
C MET A 240 1.72 -19.81 -6.33
#